data_AF-A0A653JV72-F1
#
_entry.id   AF-A0A653JV72-F1
#
_cell.length_a   1.000
_cell.length_b   1.000
_cell.length_c   1.000
_cell.angle_alpha   90.00
_cell.angle_beta   90.00
_cell.angle_gamma   90.00
#
_symmetry.space_group_name_H-M   'P 1'
#
loop_
_entity.id
_entity.type
_entity.pdbx_description
1 polymer ?
#
loop_
_entity_poly.entity_id
_entity_poly.type
_entity_poly.pdbx_seq_one_letter_code
_entity_poly.pdbx_strand_id
1 'polypeptide(L)'
;MKANFLVLFSLPALAACASTATTPRSTGLPAVSGSPLNNVAGLEIVMGKTADQLTRLFGNPQLDISEPPARKLQFSSGACILDAYLYPQENGGTQRVTHIDTRRSDGAAVDRASCVNALRLR
;
A
#
# COMPACT_ATOMS: atom_id res chain seq x y z
N MET A 1 53.20 2.85 -46.58
CA MET A 1 52.85 2.74 -45.14
C MET A 1 51.39 3.14 -45.00
N LYS A 2 50.56 2.27 -44.40
CA LYS A 2 49.09 2.37 -44.33
C LYS A 2 48.67 3.62 -43.54
N ALA A 3 47.77 4.43 -44.11
CA ALA A 3 47.08 5.50 -43.39
C ALA A 3 45.74 4.98 -42.86
N ASN A 4 45.47 5.29 -41.59
CA ASN A 4 44.36 4.84 -40.76
C ASN A 4 43.52 6.09 -40.35
N PHE A 5 42.27 5.88 -39.91
CA PHE A 5 41.22 6.85 -39.49
C PHE A 5 40.25 7.25 -40.63
N LEU A 6 38.92 7.20 -40.47
CA LEU A 6 38.10 7.67 -39.34
C LEU A 6 36.87 6.76 -39.10
N VAL A 7 36.64 6.37 -37.86
CA VAL A 7 35.37 5.83 -37.37
C VAL A 7 34.44 7.03 -37.09
N LEU A 8 33.38 7.18 -37.88
CA LEU A 8 32.29 8.12 -37.60
C LEU A 8 31.42 7.56 -36.47
N PHE A 9 31.54 8.17 -35.29
CA PHE A 9 30.71 7.90 -34.12
C PHE A 9 29.42 8.73 -34.23
N SER A 10 28.32 8.10 -34.64
CA SER A 10 26.98 8.71 -34.63
C SER A 10 26.39 8.65 -33.22
N LEU A 11 26.41 9.77 -32.49
CA LEU A 11 25.65 9.92 -31.24
C LEU A 11 24.18 10.27 -31.56
N PRO A 12 23.19 9.42 -31.24
CA PRO A 12 21.81 9.84 -31.32
C PRO A 12 21.50 10.73 -30.12
N ALA A 13 21.17 11.99 -30.38
CA ALA A 13 20.65 12.90 -29.36
C ALA A 13 19.21 12.49 -29.03
N LEU A 14 19.01 11.73 -27.95
CA LEU A 14 17.69 11.57 -27.36
C LEU A 14 17.30 12.87 -26.66
N ALA A 15 16.46 13.67 -27.31
CA ALA A 15 15.79 14.82 -26.71
C ALA A 15 14.81 14.33 -25.64
N ALA A 16 15.07 14.67 -24.38
CA ALA A 16 14.21 14.36 -23.25
C ALA A 16 13.04 15.35 -23.18
N CYS A 17 11.80 14.84 -23.19
CA CYS A 17 10.63 15.63 -22.81
C CYS A 17 10.70 15.95 -21.31
N ALA A 18 11.05 17.19 -20.97
CA ALA A 18 10.93 17.70 -19.61
C ALA A 18 9.47 18.09 -19.34
N SER A 19 8.75 17.27 -18.59
CA SER A 19 7.45 17.65 -18.03
C SER A 19 7.65 18.48 -16.77
N THR A 20 7.24 19.74 -16.80
CA THR A 20 7.12 20.59 -15.61
C THR A 20 5.96 20.09 -14.75
N ALA A 21 6.28 19.43 -13.63
CA ALA A 21 5.28 19.05 -12.65
C ALA A 21 4.83 20.28 -11.85
N THR A 22 3.71 20.88 -12.24
CA THR A 22 2.94 21.77 -11.35
C THR A 22 2.33 20.90 -10.27
N THR A 23 2.75 21.06 -9.02
CA THR A 23 2.12 20.39 -7.86
C THR A 23 0.70 20.93 -7.71
N PRO A 24 -0.36 20.13 -7.96
CA PRO A 24 -1.72 20.60 -7.72
C PRO A 24 -1.91 20.83 -6.22
N ARG A 25 -2.49 21.97 -5.86
CA ARG A 25 -2.98 22.24 -4.51
C ARG A 25 -4.03 21.19 -4.19
N SER A 26 -3.71 20.27 -3.28
CA SER A 26 -4.61 19.21 -2.83
C SER A 26 -5.90 19.85 -2.29
N THR A 27 -6.99 19.75 -3.05
CA THR A 27 -8.33 19.83 -2.49
C THR A 27 -8.44 18.67 -1.51
N GLY A 28 -8.65 18.98 -0.23
CA GLY A 28 -8.67 17.98 0.84
C GLY A 28 -9.60 16.83 0.46
N LEU A 29 -9.04 15.61 0.42
CA LEU A 29 -9.85 14.43 0.16
C LEU A 29 -10.77 14.17 1.36
N PRO A 30 -12.00 13.69 1.12
CA PRO A 30 -12.93 13.43 2.20
C PRO A 30 -12.32 12.41 3.14
N ALA A 31 -12.34 12.73 4.43
CA ALA A 31 -12.01 11.75 5.44
C ALA A 31 -13.14 10.73 5.57
N VAL A 32 -12.77 9.49 5.86
CA VAL A 32 -13.72 8.38 6.03
C VAL A 32 -14.05 8.26 7.51
N SER A 33 -15.32 8.49 7.85
CA SER A 33 -15.83 8.44 9.23
C SER A 33 -16.55 7.11 9.47
N GLY A 34 -15.92 6.24 10.26
CA GLY A 34 -16.48 4.95 10.66
C GLY A 34 -16.44 3.87 9.56
N SER A 35 -16.24 2.63 9.97
CA SER A 35 -16.29 1.45 9.09
C SER A 35 -17.29 0.44 9.65
N PRO A 36 -18.10 -0.24 8.82
CA PRO A 36 -18.97 -1.31 9.31
C PRO A 36 -18.18 -2.43 10.00
N LEU A 37 -16.90 -2.58 9.65
CA LEU A 37 -15.99 -3.56 10.27
C LEU A 37 -15.60 -3.19 11.71
N ASN A 38 -15.83 -1.95 12.16
CA ASN A 38 -15.51 -1.53 13.52
C ASN A 38 -16.33 -2.29 14.58
N ASN A 39 -17.48 -2.85 14.22
CA ASN A 39 -18.37 -3.57 15.12
C ASN A 39 -18.32 -5.10 14.93
N VAL A 40 -17.38 -5.59 14.12
CA VAL A 40 -17.24 -7.02 13.85
C VAL A 40 -16.28 -7.63 14.86
N ALA A 41 -16.79 -8.57 15.65
CA ALA A 41 -16.03 -9.28 16.66
C ALA A 41 -14.74 -9.89 16.08
N GLY A 42 -13.60 -9.60 16.71
CA GLY A 42 -12.29 -10.10 16.32
C GLY A 42 -11.50 -9.20 15.37
N LEU A 43 -12.09 -8.10 14.88
CA LEU A 43 -11.40 -7.13 14.02
C LEU A 43 -10.88 -5.89 14.76
N GLU A 44 -11.19 -5.72 16.06
CA GLU A 44 -10.82 -4.57 16.88
C GLU A 44 -9.30 -4.41 17.03
N ILE A 45 -8.58 -5.52 16.88
CA ILE A 45 -7.12 -5.54 16.92
C ILE A 45 -6.47 -5.00 15.64
N VAL A 46 -7.21 -4.88 14.53
CA VAL A 46 -6.73 -4.37 13.24
C VAL A 46 -7.36 -3.03 12.88
N MET A 47 -8.68 -2.90 13.05
CA MET A 47 -9.41 -1.69 12.71
C MET A 47 -8.91 -0.50 13.54
N GLY A 48 -8.74 0.65 12.89
CA GLY A 48 -8.23 1.88 13.51
C GLY A 48 -6.75 1.86 13.88
N LYS A 49 -6.01 0.76 13.66
CA LYS A 49 -4.56 0.70 13.93
C LYS A 49 -3.77 1.48 12.89
N THR A 50 -2.59 1.95 13.28
CA THR A 50 -1.61 2.56 12.37
C THR A 50 -0.75 1.47 11.70
N ALA A 51 0.01 1.85 10.68
CA ALA A 51 0.96 0.96 10.01
C ALA A 51 1.93 0.28 11.01
N ASP A 52 2.59 1.07 11.86
CA ASP A 52 3.53 0.55 12.86
C ASP A 52 2.89 -0.42 13.85
N GLN A 53 1.63 -0.18 14.22
CA GLN A 53 0.89 -1.09 15.10
C GLN A 53 0.59 -2.41 14.41
N LEU A 54 0.25 -2.40 13.11
CA LEU A 54 0.09 -3.62 12.33
C LEU A 54 1.42 -4.36 12.16
N THR A 55 2.52 -3.64 11.95
CA THR A 55 3.86 -4.24 11.85
C THR A 55 4.27 -4.91 13.16
N ARG A 56 3.94 -4.33 14.32
CA ARG A 56 4.16 -4.97 15.62
C ARG A 56 3.29 -6.21 15.83
N LEU A 57 2.10 -6.25 15.21
CA LEU A 57 1.14 -7.34 15.37
C LEU A 57 1.43 -8.51 14.43
N PHE A 58 1.84 -8.24 13.19
CA PHE A 58 1.95 -9.24 12.11
C PHE A 58 3.37 -9.38 11.54
N GLY A 59 4.33 -8.59 12.01
CA GLY A 59 5.67 -8.48 11.42
C GLY A 59 5.70 -7.55 10.20
N ASN A 60 6.76 -7.64 9.40
CA ASN A 60 6.88 -6.78 8.20
C ASN A 60 5.83 -7.16 7.14
N PRO A 61 5.15 -6.17 6.53
CA PRO A 61 4.23 -6.44 5.42
C PRO A 61 5.01 -6.91 4.20
N GLN A 62 4.37 -7.75 3.37
CA GLN A 62 4.89 -8.14 2.07
C GLN A 62 4.80 -7.01 1.04
N LEU A 63 3.75 -6.18 1.13
CA LEU A 63 3.59 -4.97 0.32
C LEU A 63 3.26 -3.79 1.21
N ASP A 64 3.85 -2.65 0.90
CA ASP A 64 3.60 -1.37 1.53
C ASP A 64 3.55 -0.30 0.43
N ILE A 65 2.35 0.10 0.06
CA ILE A 65 2.08 0.98 -1.09
C ILE A 65 1.48 2.27 -0.57
N SER A 66 2.11 3.40 -0.90
CA SER A 66 1.60 4.73 -0.57
C SER A 66 0.97 5.38 -1.81
N GLU A 67 -0.34 5.59 -1.77
CA GLU A 67 -1.14 6.22 -2.81
C GLU A 67 -1.99 7.31 -2.18
N PRO A 68 -1.47 8.54 -2.00
CA PRO A 68 -2.15 9.60 -1.27
C PRO A 68 -3.60 9.78 -1.72
N PRO A 69 -4.57 9.75 -0.79
CA PRO A 69 -4.44 9.90 0.66
C PRO A 69 -4.29 8.55 1.39
N ALA A 70 -4.30 7.44 0.66
CA ALA A 70 -4.32 6.09 1.18
C ALA A 70 -2.91 5.52 1.33
N ARG A 71 -2.82 4.50 2.17
CA ARG A 71 -1.70 3.58 2.22
C ARG A 71 -2.25 2.17 2.33
N LYS A 72 -1.70 1.24 1.57
CA LYS A 72 -2.08 -0.16 1.60
C LYS A 72 -0.93 -0.99 2.14
N LEU A 73 -1.22 -1.80 3.16
CA LEU A 73 -0.31 -2.83 3.65
C LEU A 73 -0.87 -4.21 3.30
N GLN A 74 -0.01 -5.13 2.90
CA GLN A 74 -0.38 -6.54 2.68
C GLN A 74 0.42 -7.44 3.60
N PHE A 75 -0.26 -8.36 4.26
CA PHE A 75 0.32 -9.43 5.06
C PHE A 75 -0.16 -10.78 4.54
N SER A 76 0.63 -11.83 4.74
CA SER A 76 0.19 -13.19 4.44
C SER A 76 0.73 -14.22 5.44
N SER A 77 -0.07 -15.27 5.65
CA SER A 77 0.28 -16.47 6.41
C SER A 77 -0.48 -17.66 5.82
N GLY A 78 0.25 -18.65 5.31
CA GLY A 78 -0.33 -19.82 4.63
C GLY A 78 -1.29 -19.42 3.51
N ALA A 79 -2.55 -19.82 3.64
CA ALA A 79 -3.61 -19.54 2.66
C ALA A 79 -4.32 -18.18 2.87
N CYS A 80 -3.94 -17.38 3.86
CA CYS A 80 -4.56 -16.09 4.18
C CYS A 80 -3.67 -14.94 3.71
N ILE A 81 -4.25 -14.04 2.92
CA ILE A 81 -3.71 -12.73 2.53
C ILE A 81 -4.66 -11.67 3.10
N LEU A 82 -4.12 -10.73 3.87
CA LEU A 82 -4.84 -9.59 4.40
C LEU A 82 -4.29 -8.31 3.76
N ASP A 83 -5.17 -7.55 3.12
CA ASP A 83 -4.91 -6.18 2.69
C ASP A 83 -5.55 -5.21 3.67
N ALA A 84 -4.74 -4.35 4.29
CA ALA A 84 -5.18 -3.27 5.16
C ALA A 84 -5.08 -1.93 4.43
N TYR A 85 -6.19 -1.19 4.43
CA TYR A 85 -6.30 0.11 3.77
C TYR A 85 -6.36 1.21 4.83
N LEU A 86 -5.34 2.06 4.84
CA LEU A 86 -5.16 3.11 5.83
C LEU A 86 -5.44 4.48 5.22
N TYR A 87 -6.25 5.28 5.91
CA TYR A 87 -6.61 6.64 5.51
C TYR A 87 -6.42 7.61 6.68
N PRO A 88 -6.17 8.90 6.42
CA PRO A 88 -6.20 9.93 7.46
C PRO A 88 -7.61 10.04 8.06
N GLN A 89 -7.68 10.51 9.32
CA GLN A 89 -8.95 10.83 9.98
C GLN A 89 -9.46 12.22 9.54
N GLU A 90 -10.66 12.62 10.00
CA GLU A 90 -11.34 13.88 9.61
C GLU A 90 -10.47 15.13 9.69
N ASN A 91 -9.57 15.20 10.67
CA ASN A 91 -8.68 16.34 10.87
C ASN A 91 -7.27 16.11 10.30
N GLY A 92 -7.12 15.17 9.38
CA GLY A 92 -5.82 14.70 8.91
C GLY A 92 -5.12 13.79 9.92
N GLY A 93 -3.79 13.80 9.89
CA GLY A 93 -2.95 13.05 10.84
C GLY A 93 -2.59 11.64 10.38
N THR A 94 -2.18 10.80 11.34
CA THR A 94 -1.67 9.44 11.07
C THR A 94 -2.74 8.58 10.39
N GLN A 95 -2.36 7.95 9.28
CA GLN A 95 -3.24 7.04 8.56
C GLN A 95 -3.58 5.81 9.43
N ARG A 96 -4.86 5.47 9.48
CA ARG A 96 -5.41 4.36 10.26
C ARG A 96 -6.25 3.44 9.39
N VAL A 97 -6.26 2.15 9.73
CA VAL A 97 -7.08 1.17 9.00
C VAL A 97 -8.56 1.55 9.07
N THR A 98 -9.16 1.79 7.91
CA THR A 98 -10.61 2.00 7.76
C THR A 98 -11.28 0.82 7.04
N HIS A 99 -10.51 0.00 6.34
CA HIS A 99 -11.01 -1.18 5.66
C HIS A 99 -9.96 -2.29 5.61
N ILE A 100 -10.44 -3.54 5.60
CA ILE A 100 -9.61 -4.71 5.30
C ILE A 100 -10.32 -5.65 4.32
N ASP A 101 -9.52 -6.24 3.44
CA ASP A 101 -9.92 -7.36 2.58
C ASP A 101 -9.08 -8.59 2.90
N THR A 102 -9.68 -9.77 2.77
CA THR A 102 -9.04 -11.05 3.09
C THR A 102 -9.35 -12.11 2.05
N ARG A 103 -8.30 -12.73 1.52
CA ARG A 103 -8.43 -13.71 0.43
C ARG A 103 -7.33 -14.76 0.47
N ARG A 104 -7.53 -15.80 -0.33
CA ARG A 104 -6.51 -16.75 -0.74
C ARG A 104 -5.72 -16.24 -1.94
N SER A 105 -4.63 -16.94 -2.26
CA SER A 105 -3.82 -16.68 -3.45
C SER A 105 -4.57 -16.86 -4.77
N ASP A 106 -5.62 -17.69 -4.78
CA ASP A 106 -6.53 -17.88 -5.93
C ASP A 106 -7.66 -16.83 -5.99
N GLY A 107 -7.67 -15.86 -5.08
CA GLY A 107 -8.67 -14.80 -5.01
C GLY A 107 -9.94 -15.17 -4.26
N ALA A 108 -10.11 -16.41 -3.79
CA ALA A 108 -11.29 -16.79 -3.03
C ALA A 108 -11.34 -16.03 -1.69
N ALA A 109 -12.54 -15.54 -1.34
CA ALA A 109 -12.76 -14.81 -0.10
C ALA A 109 -12.47 -15.70 1.13
N VAL A 110 -11.84 -15.12 2.13
CA VAL A 110 -11.57 -15.77 3.43
C VAL A 110 -12.27 -14.96 4.52
N ASP A 111 -12.80 -15.62 5.54
CA ASP A 111 -13.33 -14.94 6.72
C ASP A 111 -12.26 -14.02 7.36
N ARG A 112 -12.64 -12.77 7.60
CA ARG A 112 -11.70 -11.72 8.06
C ARG A 112 -11.12 -12.06 9.43
N ALA A 113 -11.95 -12.46 10.38
CA ALA A 113 -11.51 -12.75 11.75
C ALA A 113 -10.56 -13.97 11.79
N SER A 114 -10.89 -15.01 11.02
CA SER A 114 -10.05 -16.20 10.85
C SER A 114 -8.68 -15.86 10.23
N CYS A 115 -8.66 -15.00 9.20
CA CYS A 115 -7.42 -14.57 8.55
C CYS A 115 -6.56 -13.72 9.50
N VAL A 116 -7.16 -12.79 10.25
CA VAL A 116 -6.47 -12.03 11.30
C VAL A 116 -5.84 -12.97 12.34
N ASN A 117 -6.55 -13.99 12.79
CA ASN A 117 -6.01 -14.97 13.75
C ASN A 117 -4.85 -15.79 13.15
N ALA A 118 -4.96 -16.22 11.89
CA ALA A 118 -3.90 -16.96 11.20
C ALA A 118 -2.61 -16.13 11.06
N LEU A 119 -2.71 -14.83 10.86
CA LEU A 119 -1.55 -13.92 10.80
C LEU A 119 -0.84 -13.76 12.13
N ARG A 120 -1.56 -13.86 13.25
CA ARG A 120 -0.96 -13.75 14.61
C ARG A 120 -0.17 -14.98 15.03
N LEU A 121 -0.42 -16.12 14.39
CA LEU A 121 0.22 -17.40 14.70
C LEU A 121 1.45 -17.70 13.82
N ARG A 122 1.87 -16.73 13.01
CA ARG A 122 2.97 -16.86 12.05
C ARG A 122 4.34 -16.97 12.73
#